data_AF-A0A962CG29-F1
#
_entry.id   AF-A0A962CG29-F1
#
_cell.length_a   1.000
_cell.length_b   1.000
_cell.length_c   1.000
_cell.angle_alpha   90.00
_cell.angle_beta   90.00
_cell.angle_gamma   90.00
#
_symmetry.space_group_name_H-M   'P 1'
#
loop_
_entity.id
_entity.type
_entity.pdbx_description
1 polymer ?
#
loop_
_entity_poly.entity_id
_entity_poly.type
_entity_poly.pdbx_seq_one_letter_code
_entity_poly.pdbx_strand_id
1 'polypeptide(L)'
;KWNASYLSGYSSEKRDRDVEHLRPRLEDQLLSIARAQVEQSVRRYDRGVRWEQEGLDLHGSRWVSMYLPVWLYSYHQPGSNGGMLHYIAVNGRTGETMGSVPVQQWKLLMTAITVGTVLEGIALWILGSSS
;
A
#
# COMPACT_ATOMS: atom_id res chain seq x y z
N LYS A 1 12.04 -20.23 -18.46
CA LYS A 1 10.99 -21.28 -18.55
C LYS A 1 10.42 -21.47 -17.14
N TRP A 2 9.10 -21.42 -16.98
CA TRP A 2 8.39 -21.61 -15.71
C TRP A 2 8.50 -23.07 -15.23
N ASN A 3 8.72 -23.30 -13.93
CA ASN A 3 8.83 -24.63 -13.34
C ASN A 3 7.80 -24.80 -12.23
N ALA A 4 6.83 -25.70 -12.45
CA ALA A 4 5.76 -26.02 -11.50
C ALA A 4 6.25 -26.69 -10.21
N SER A 5 7.49 -27.20 -10.18
CA SER A 5 8.05 -27.91 -9.03
C SER A 5 8.23 -27.02 -7.79
N TYR A 6 8.24 -25.70 -7.93
CA TYR A 6 8.29 -24.77 -6.79
C TYR A 6 6.96 -24.67 -6.03
N LEU A 7 5.89 -25.31 -6.51
CA LEU A 7 4.56 -25.27 -5.90
C LEU A 7 4.12 -26.61 -5.31
N SER A 8 4.92 -27.68 -5.44
CA SER A 8 4.59 -28.97 -4.83
C SER A 8 4.81 -28.90 -3.31
N GLY A 9 3.73 -28.99 -2.53
CA GLY A 9 3.78 -29.05 -1.07
C GLY A 9 3.31 -27.78 -0.33
N TYR A 10 2.89 -26.72 -1.03
CA TYR A 10 2.38 -25.48 -0.42
C TYR A 10 0.86 -25.34 -0.60
N SER A 11 0.17 -24.86 0.43
CA SER A 11 -1.26 -24.55 0.35
C SER A 11 -1.46 -23.31 -0.54
N SER A 12 -2.10 -23.51 -1.71
CA SER A 12 -2.47 -22.41 -2.60
C SER A 12 -3.94 -22.07 -2.44
N GLU A 13 -4.26 -20.87 -1.99
CA GLU A 13 -5.63 -20.34 -2.00
C GLU A 13 -5.99 -19.89 -3.42
N LYS A 14 -6.96 -20.55 -4.06
CA LYS A 14 -7.51 -20.10 -5.34
C LYS A 14 -8.58 -19.04 -5.07
N ARG A 15 -8.25 -17.77 -5.30
CA ARG A 15 -9.24 -16.68 -5.29
C ARG A 15 -9.90 -16.58 -6.67
N ASP A 16 -10.94 -17.37 -6.89
CA ASP A 16 -11.85 -17.18 -8.01
C ASP A 16 -12.74 -15.97 -7.74
N ARG A 17 -12.20 -14.77 -7.95
CA ARG A 17 -13.01 -13.54 -8.03
C ARG A 17 -13.47 -13.40 -9.47
N ASP A 18 -14.77 -13.35 -9.66
CA ASP A 18 -15.36 -13.10 -10.97
C ASP A 18 -14.91 -11.73 -11.51
N VAL A 19 -14.53 -11.72 -12.77
CA VAL A 19 -14.01 -10.57 -13.50
C VAL A 19 -15.03 -9.43 -13.51
N GLU A 20 -16.33 -9.75 -13.60
CA GLU A 20 -17.41 -8.76 -13.57
C GLU A 20 -17.40 -7.92 -12.29
N HIS A 21 -17.06 -8.53 -11.16
CA HIS A 21 -17.02 -7.84 -9.86
C HIS A 21 -15.80 -6.92 -9.72
N LEU A 22 -14.77 -7.11 -10.56
CA LEU A 22 -13.58 -6.26 -10.58
C LEU A 22 -13.73 -5.05 -11.51
N ARG A 23 -14.66 -5.11 -12.48
CA ARG A 23 -14.85 -4.09 -13.52
C ARG A 23 -15.03 -2.67 -12.97
N PRO A 24 -15.90 -2.40 -11.97
CA PRO A 24 -16.10 -1.03 -11.49
C PRO A 24 -14.82 -0.42 -10.90
N ARG A 25 -14.11 -1.20 -10.09
CA ARG A 25 -12.85 -0.75 -9.48
C ARG A 25 -11.74 -0.56 -10.51
N LEU A 26 -11.71 -1.42 -11.53
CA LEU A 26 -10.76 -1.28 -12.64
C LEU A 26 -11.02 0.01 -13.42
N GLU A 27 -12.28 0.33 -13.73
CA GLU A 27 -12.67 1.55 -14.42
C GLU A 27 -12.23 2.79 -13.65
N ASP A 28 -12.50 2.86 -12.34
CA ASP A 28 -12.03 3.96 -11.48
C ASP A 28 -10.51 4.12 -11.50
N GLN A 29 -9.77 3.00 -11.44
CA GLN A 29 -8.31 3.03 -11.50
C GLN A 29 -7.80 3.50 -12.86
N LEU A 30 -8.41 3.05 -13.94
CA LEU A 30 -8.03 3.46 -15.28
C LEU A 30 -8.30 4.94 -15.53
N LEU A 31 -9.42 5.49 -15.04
CA LEU A 31 -9.70 6.92 -15.07
C LEU A 31 -8.67 7.71 -14.26
N SER A 32 -8.26 7.21 -13.09
CA SER A 32 -7.21 7.85 -12.28
C SER A 32 -5.86 7.90 -13.00
N ILE A 33 -5.49 6.81 -13.68
CA ILE A 33 -4.28 6.73 -14.50
C ILE A 33 -4.38 7.67 -15.69
N ALA A 34 -5.51 7.68 -16.40
CA ALA A 34 -5.74 8.59 -17.52
C ALA A 34 -5.60 10.06 -17.07
N ARG A 35 -6.16 10.42 -15.91
CA ARG A 35 -6.01 11.76 -15.34
C ARG A 35 -4.56 12.09 -15.06
N ALA A 36 -3.81 11.19 -14.42
CA ALA A 36 -2.39 11.38 -14.13
C ALA A 36 -1.55 11.55 -15.41
N GLN A 37 -1.89 10.82 -16.49
CA GLN A 37 -1.21 10.97 -17.78
C GLN A 37 -1.52 12.31 -18.45
N VAL A 38 -2.77 12.78 -18.38
CA VAL A 38 -3.18 14.05 -19.00
C VAL A 38 -2.79 15.25 -18.14
N GLU A 39 -2.52 15.07 -16.84
CA GLU A 39 -2.13 16.13 -15.89
C GLU A 39 -1.00 17.02 -16.43
N GLN A 40 0.01 16.42 -17.07
CA GLN A 40 1.13 17.17 -17.64
C GLN A 40 0.70 18.13 -18.76
N SER A 41 -0.32 17.77 -19.55
CA SER A 41 -0.82 18.59 -20.67
C SER A 41 -1.59 19.84 -20.18
N VAL A 42 -2.15 19.78 -18.97
CA VAL A 42 -2.95 20.87 -18.39
C VAL A 42 -2.16 21.77 -17.45
N ARG A 43 -0.86 21.51 -17.25
CA ARG A 43 0.04 22.32 -16.40
C ARG A 43 0.13 23.79 -16.79
N ARG A 44 -0.24 24.14 -18.03
CA ARG A 44 -0.29 25.53 -18.50
C ARG A 44 -1.43 26.35 -17.88
N TYR A 45 -2.39 25.69 -17.22
CA TYR A 45 -3.52 26.33 -16.55
C TYR A 45 -3.23 26.45 -15.05
N ASP A 46 -2.99 27.69 -14.64
CA ASP A 46 -2.52 28.14 -13.34
C ASP A 46 -3.63 28.25 -12.27
N ARG A 47 -4.90 28.19 -12.69
CA ARG A 47 -6.07 28.16 -11.78
C ARG A 47 -6.62 26.75 -11.51
N GLY A 48 -5.89 25.73 -11.92
CA GLY A 48 -6.32 24.34 -11.85
C GLY A 48 -7.29 23.96 -12.98
N VAL A 49 -7.53 22.65 -13.12
CA VAL A 49 -8.45 22.09 -14.11
C VAL A 49 -9.53 21.29 -13.39
N ARG A 50 -10.79 21.62 -13.70
CA ARG A 50 -11.95 20.86 -13.26
C ARG A 50 -12.32 19.86 -14.34
N TRP A 51 -12.37 18.58 -13.97
CA TRP A 51 -12.85 17.51 -14.84
C TRP A 51 -14.38 17.44 -14.73
N GLU A 52 -15.09 17.72 -15.82
CA GLU A 52 -16.57 17.67 -15.84
C GLU A 52 -17.09 16.38 -16.46
N GLN A 53 -16.38 15.84 -17.45
CA GLN A 53 -16.71 14.58 -18.09
C GLN A 53 -15.41 13.80 -18.33
N GLU A 54 -15.45 12.51 -18.02
CA GLU A 54 -14.32 11.60 -18.17
C GLU A 54 -14.84 10.35 -18.89
N GLY A 55 -14.13 9.93 -19.94
CA GLY A 55 -14.50 8.77 -20.73
C GLY A 55 -13.23 8.09 -21.23
N LEU A 56 -13.23 6.76 -21.19
CA LEU A 56 -12.11 5.94 -21.62
C LEU A 56 -12.62 4.84 -22.53
N ASP A 57 -12.12 4.80 -23.76
CA ASP A 57 -12.46 3.76 -24.72
C ASP A 57 -11.32 2.72 -24.80
N LEU A 58 -11.58 1.54 -24.22
CA LEU A 58 -10.60 0.46 -24.10
C LEU A 58 -10.69 -0.48 -25.30
N HIS A 59 -9.74 -0.35 -26.21
CA HIS A 59 -9.63 -1.24 -27.37
C HIS A 59 -8.91 -2.54 -27.01
N GLY A 60 -9.69 -3.60 -26.77
CA GLY A 60 -9.20 -4.94 -26.50
C GLY A 60 -8.74 -5.15 -25.05
N SER A 61 -9.55 -5.87 -24.26
CA SER A 61 -9.15 -6.30 -22.91
C SER A 61 -8.68 -7.75 -22.93
N ARG A 62 -7.53 -8.03 -22.29
CA ARG A 62 -7.04 -9.38 -22.07
C ARG A 62 -6.91 -9.64 -20.57
N TRP A 63 -7.70 -10.57 -20.08
CA TRP A 63 -7.62 -11.04 -18.71
C TRP A 63 -6.62 -12.20 -18.62
N VAL A 64 -5.67 -12.09 -17.69
CA VAL A 64 -4.66 -13.13 -17.45
C VAL A 64 -4.65 -13.44 -15.97
N SER A 65 -4.81 -14.72 -15.64
CA SER A 65 -4.62 -15.21 -14.28
C SER A 65 -3.14 -15.52 -14.04
N MET A 66 -2.61 -15.10 -12.90
CA MET A 66 -1.22 -15.32 -12.51
C MET A 66 -1.14 -15.99 -11.15
N TYR A 67 -0.17 -16.87 -10.98
CA TYR A 67 0.18 -17.45 -9.68
C TYR A 67 1.36 -16.67 -9.09
N LEU A 68 1.13 -15.98 -7.97
CA LEU A 68 2.11 -15.15 -7.29
C LEU A 68 2.61 -15.84 -6.01
N PRO A 69 3.92 -15.91 -5.75
CA PRO A 69 4.44 -16.45 -4.51
C PRO A 69 4.23 -15.43 -3.38
N VAL A 70 3.39 -15.78 -2.40
CA VAL A 70 3.10 -14.97 -1.21
C VAL A 70 3.19 -15.87 0.02
N TRP A 71 3.87 -15.40 1.07
CA TRP A 71 3.88 -16.05 2.38
C TRP A 71 2.86 -15.37 3.29
N LEU A 72 1.99 -16.14 3.93
CA LEU A 72 1.04 -15.63 4.91
C LEU A 72 1.43 -16.14 6.29
N TYR A 73 1.81 -15.22 7.17
CA TYR A 73 2.08 -15.53 8.57
C TYR A 73 0.92 -15.05 9.43
N SER A 74 0.48 -15.90 10.35
CA SER A 74 -0.48 -15.55 11.39
C SER A 74 0.22 -15.58 12.73
N TYR A 75 0.37 -14.42 13.36
CA TYR A 75 0.91 -14.32 14.72
C TYR A 75 -0.21 -13.99 15.69
N HIS A 76 -0.46 -14.89 16.64
CA HIS A 76 -1.42 -14.64 17.71
C HIS A 76 -0.70 -13.93 18.86
N GLN A 77 -0.96 -12.64 19.03
CA GLN A 77 -0.46 -11.87 20.16
C GLN A 77 -1.38 -12.13 21.37
N PRO A 78 -0.92 -12.84 22.42
CA PRO A 78 -1.73 -13.02 23.62
C PRO A 78 -1.95 -11.67 24.32
N GLY A 79 -3.18 -11.40 24.73
CA GLY A 79 -3.61 -10.17 25.40
C GLY A 79 -4.76 -10.44 26.36
N SER A 80 -5.06 -9.50 27.26
CA SER A 80 -5.99 -9.71 28.38
C SER A 80 -7.43 -10.07 27.95
N ASN A 81 -7.83 -9.73 26.72
CA ASN A 81 -9.17 -9.95 26.18
C ASN A 81 -9.15 -10.82 24.91
N GLY A 82 -8.49 -11.98 24.94
CA GLY A 82 -8.54 -12.96 23.85
C GLY A 82 -7.52 -12.77 22.71
N GLY A 83 -6.58 -11.82 22.87
CA GLY A 83 -5.47 -11.62 21.93
C GLY A 83 -5.85 -11.00 20.59
N MET A 84 -4.83 -10.60 19.82
CA MET A 84 -5.00 -10.10 18.45
C MET A 84 -4.28 -11.02 17.47
N LEU A 85 -4.98 -11.41 16.40
CA LEU A 85 -4.41 -12.20 15.33
C LEU A 85 -3.86 -11.26 14.25
N HIS A 86 -2.55 -11.25 14.11
CA HIS A 86 -1.83 -10.46 13.12
C HIS A 86 -1.65 -11.29 11.85
N TYR A 87 -2.28 -10.88 10.77
CA TYR A 87 -2.05 -11.43 9.45
C TYR A 87 -1.03 -10.58 8.72
N ILE A 88 0.07 -11.20 8.31
CA ILE A 88 1.15 -10.57 7.58
C ILE A 88 1.32 -11.31 6.27
N ALA A 89 1.08 -10.62 5.16
CA ALA A 89 1.38 -11.10 3.83
C ALA A 89 2.77 -10.62 3.42
N VAL A 90 3.63 -11.52 2.95
CA VAL A 90 4.99 -11.20 2.50
C VAL A 90 5.13 -11.59 1.04
N ASN A 91 5.60 -10.66 0.22
CA ASN A 91 5.93 -10.93 -1.17
C ASN A 91 7.10 -11.92 -1.24
N GLY A 92 6.89 -13.09 -1.85
CA GLY A 92 7.92 -14.13 -1.92
C GLY A 92 9.11 -13.79 -2.83
N ARG A 93 9.02 -12.73 -3.64
CA ARG A 93 10.09 -12.27 -4.53
C ARG A 93 10.87 -11.09 -3.95
N THR A 94 10.18 -10.07 -3.43
CA THR A 94 10.82 -8.84 -2.92
C THR A 94 11.05 -8.87 -1.41
N GLY A 95 10.32 -9.72 -0.67
CA GLY A 95 10.33 -9.74 0.80
C GLY A 95 9.54 -8.62 1.45
N GLU A 96 8.87 -7.75 0.67
CA GLU A 96 8.03 -6.67 1.20
C GLU A 96 6.82 -7.23 1.96
N THR A 97 6.50 -6.62 3.10
CA THR A 97 5.43 -7.08 3.99
C THR A 97 4.23 -6.13 3.95
N MET A 98 3.02 -6.67 3.87
CA MET A 98 1.75 -5.94 3.94
C MET A 98 0.88 -6.55 5.06
N GLY A 99 0.38 -5.72 5.97
CA GLY A 99 -0.48 -6.15 7.07
C GLY A 99 -0.13 -5.47 8.40
N SER A 100 -0.74 -5.95 9.48
CA SER A 100 -0.49 -5.44 10.83
C SER A 100 0.79 -6.04 11.39
N VAL A 101 1.95 -5.54 10.94
CA VAL A 101 3.24 -5.92 11.51
C VAL A 101 3.26 -5.49 12.99
N PRO A 102 3.58 -6.40 13.94
CA PRO A 102 3.62 -6.05 15.35
C PRO A 102 4.69 -4.98 15.58
N VAL A 103 4.25 -3.77 15.93
CA VAL A 103 5.14 -2.65 16.23
C VAL A 103 5.55 -2.68 17.70
N GLN A 104 6.84 -2.49 17.96
CA GLN A 104 7.34 -2.39 19.33
C GLN A 104 7.03 -1.00 19.90
N GLN A 105 5.95 -0.89 20.67
CA GLN A 105 5.44 0.37 21.20
C GLN A 105 6.51 1.19 21.96
N TRP A 106 7.38 0.53 22.72
CA TRP A 106 8.48 1.20 23.42
C TRP A 106 9.47 1.89 22.48
N LYS A 107 9.80 1.26 21.34
CA LYS A 107 10.67 1.89 20.34
C LYS A 107 9.99 3.09 19.71
N LEU A 108 8.70 3.00 19.41
CA LEU A 108 7.94 4.13 18.87
C LEU A 108 7.91 5.31 19.86
N LEU A 109 7.66 5.04 21.13
CA LEU A 109 7.66 6.05 22.18
C LEU A 109 9.04 6.71 22.32
N MET A 110 10.11 5.90 22.35
CA MET A 110 11.48 6.41 22.42
C MET A 110 11.85 7.28 21.22
N THR A 111 11.49 6.84 20.00
CA THR A 111 11.69 7.63 18.79
C THR A 111 10.90 8.95 18.85
N ALA A 112 9.64 8.91 19.30
CA ALA A 112 8.80 10.11 19.41
C ALA A 112 9.38 11.12 20.41
N ILE A 113 9.82 10.66 21.59
CA ILE A 113 10.45 11.51 22.61
C ILE A 113 11.76 12.10 22.07
N THR A 114 12.58 11.29 21.40
CA THR A 114 13.85 11.75 20.84
C THR A 114 13.65 12.85 19.79
N VAL A 115 12.70 12.65 18.87
CA VAL A 115 12.39 13.67 17.85
C VAL A 115 11.80 14.93 18.48
N GLY A 116 10.88 14.78 19.43
CA GLY A 116 10.27 15.92 20.14
C GLY A 116 11.30 16.78 20.88
N THR A 117 12.15 16.14 21.69
CA THR A 117 13.20 16.83 22.45
C THR A 117 14.23 17.55 21.58
N VAL A 118 14.60 16.97 20.43
CA VAL A 118 15.49 17.63 19.47
C VAL A 118 14.83 18.87 18.86
N LEU A 119 13.57 18.77 18.45
CA LEU A 119 12.82 19.90 17.87
C LEU A 119 12.61 21.02 18.90
N GLU A 120 12.25 20.69 20.14
CA GLU A 120 12.13 21.65 21.24
C GLU A 120 13.46 22.34 21.55
N GLY A 121 14.56 21.59 21.60
CA GLY A 121 15.89 22.14 21.82
C GLY A 121 16.30 23.14 20.74
N ILE A 122 16.03 22.82 19.47
CA ILE A 122 16.28 23.75 18.35
C ILE A 122 15.40 25.00 18.47
N ALA A 123 14.11 24.84 18.78
CA ALA A 123 13.20 25.98 18.92
C ALA A 123 13.62 26.92 20.05
N LEU A 124 14.01 26.38 21.21
CA LEU A 124 14.52 27.16 22.34
C LEU A 124 15.84 27.87 22.00
N TRP A 125 16.74 27.21 21.27
CA TRP A 125 17.99 27.84 20.83
C TRP A 125 17.73 29.01 19.89
N ILE A 126 16.81 28.86 18.92
CA ILE A 126 16.42 29.96 18.02
C ILE A 126 15.83 31.12 18.81
N LEU A 127 14.87 30.86 19.71
CA LEU A 127 14.24 31.89 20.53
C LEU A 127 15.25 32.63 21.41
N GLY A 128 16.15 31.87 22.06
CA GLY A 128 17.21 32.43 22.90
C GLY A 128 18.28 33.20 22.12
N SER A 129 18.56 32.84 20.87
CA SER A 129 19.48 33.57 19.99
C SER A 129 18.88 34.82 19.37
N SER A 130 17.54 34.91 19.35
CA SER A 130 16.78 36.05 18.81
C SER A 130 16.42 37.12 19.85
N SER A 131 16.72 36.87 21.13
CA SER A 131 16.61 37.83 22.24
C SER A 131 17.96 38.49 22.52
#